data_AF-A0A132NJ75-F1
#
_entry.id   AF-A0A132NJ75-F1
#
_cell.length_a   1.000
_cell.length_b   1.000
_cell.length_c   1.000
_cell.angle_alpha   90.00
_cell.angle_beta   90.00
_cell.angle_gamma   90.00
#
_symmetry.space_group_name_H-M   'P 1'
#
loop_
_entity.id
_entity.type
_entity.pdbx_description
1 polymer ?
#
loop_
_entity_poly.entity_id
_entity_poly.type
_entity_poly.pdbx_seq_one_letter_code
_entity_poly.pdbx_strand_id
1 'polypeptide(L)'
;MDREALLAAAIRYAEDRHWQVAPGHHLVRRDARVLCSCGRLDCTRPGAHPLSSDWAVEATTSGVRVRQLWGAHPDASIILPAGRMFDVIDVPELAGCLALARLERQGKQLGPVLSTPGRRLQFFVLPGMQKQ
;
A
#
# COMPACT_ATOMS: atom_id res chain seq x y z
N MET A 1 5.29 12.94 0.18
CA MET A 1 5.65 12.21 1.40
C MET A 1 7.14 12.21 1.48
N ASP A 2 7.70 12.49 2.65
CA ASP A 2 9.14 12.50 2.86
C ASP A 2 9.74 11.08 2.66
N ARG A 3 10.95 10.99 2.09
CA ARG A 3 11.63 9.73 1.77
C ARG A 3 11.97 8.95 3.04
N GLU A 4 12.39 9.65 4.09
CA GLU A 4 12.71 9.02 5.37
C GLU A 4 11.44 8.47 6.04
N ALA A 5 10.34 9.23 5.99
CA ALA A 5 9.04 8.76 6.45
C ALA A 5 8.55 7.51 5.69
N LEU A 6 8.80 7.44 4.37
CA LEU A 6 8.49 6.26 3.54
C LEU A 6 9.28 5.03 3.97
N LEU A 7 10.61 5.16 4.10
CA LEU A 7 11.45 4.07 4.55
C LEU A 7 11.05 3.60 5.96
N ALA A 8 10.80 4.54 6.88
CA ALA A 8 10.34 4.22 8.22
C ALA A 8 9.00 3.47 8.21
N ALA A 9 8.07 3.86 7.33
CA ALA A 9 6.81 3.13 7.17
C ALA A 9 7.02 1.72 6.63
N ALA A 10 7.88 1.54 5.61
CA ALA A 10 8.19 0.22 5.05
C ALA A 10 8.82 -0.71 6.12
N ILE A 11 9.73 -0.18 6.93
CA ILE A 11 10.34 -0.91 8.05
C ILE A 11 9.28 -1.30 9.08
N ARG A 12 8.41 -0.37 9.52
CA ARG A 12 7.34 -0.69 10.48
C ARG A 12 6.37 -1.74 9.96
N TYR A 13 6.01 -1.70 8.67
CA TYR A 13 5.16 -2.75 8.08
C TYR A 13 5.87 -4.10 8.08
N ALA A 14 7.15 -4.14 7.77
CA ALA A 14 7.94 -5.37 7.73
C ALA A 14 8.20 -5.96 9.13
N GLU A 15 8.65 -5.14 10.07
CA GLU A 15 9.12 -5.58 11.39
C GLU A 15 7.98 -5.66 12.41
N ASP A 16 7.14 -4.62 12.54
CA ASP A 16 6.11 -4.56 13.59
C ASP A 16 4.83 -5.31 13.21
N ARG A 17 4.47 -5.29 11.92
CA ARG A 17 3.25 -5.93 11.41
C ARG A 17 3.50 -7.29 10.79
N HIS A 18 4.77 -7.64 10.56
CA HIS A 18 5.16 -8.83 9.81
C HIS A 18 4.41 -8.91 8.47
N TRP A 19 4.32 -7.79 7.76
CA TRP A 19 3.75 -7.70 6.42
C TRP A 19 4.87 -7.65 5.38
N GLN A 20 4.69 -8.40 4.30
CA GLN A 20 5.62 -8.36 3.18
C GLN A 20 5.54 -6.98 2.52
N VAL A 21 6.69 -6.40 2.23
CA VAL A 21 6.79 -5.14 1.50
C VAL A 21 7.66 -5.32 0.27
N ALA A 22 7.28 -4.66 -0.82
CA ALA A 22 8.06 -4.61 -2.06
C ALA A 22 8.10 -3.17 -2.62
N PRO A 23 9.16 -2.77 -3.33
CA PRO A 23 9.22 -1.47 -3.99
C PRO A 23 8.18 -1.35 -5.10
N GLY A 24 7.46 -0.23 -5.13
CA GLY A 24 6.53 0.13 -6.18
C GLY A 24 7.03 1.30 -7.02
N HIS A 25 6.44 1.43 -8.22
CA HIS A 25 6.50 2.70 -8.93
C HIS A 25 5.92 3.82 -8.09
N HIS A 26 6.31 5.05 -8.36
CA HIS A 26 5.89 6.23 -7.60
C HIS A 26 5.36 7.32 -8.52
N LEU A 27 4.72 8.31 -7.91
CA LEU A 27 4.21 9.47 -8.62
C LEU A 27 5.35 10.47 -8.84
N VAL A 28 5.55 10.85 -10.10
CA VAL A 28 6.51 11.89 -10.50
C VAL A 28 5.71 13.12 -10.89
N ARG A 29 6.04 14.27 -10.29
CA ARG A 29 5.50 15.56 -10.71
C ARG A 29 6.39 16.16 -11.80
N ARG A 30 5.78 16.50 -12.93
CA ARG A 30 6.40 17.22 -14.05
C ARG A 30 5.45 18.35 -14.43
N ASP A 31 5.85 19.58 -14.17
CA ASP A 31 5.00 20.78 -14.32
C ASP A 31 3.65 20.62 -13.60
N ALA A 32 2.54 20.83 -14.32
CA ALA A 32 1.18 20.66 -13.81
C ALA A 32 0.66 19.21 -13.87
N ARG A 33 1.49 18.23 -14.28
CA ARG A 33 1.07 16.83 -14.47
C ARG A 33 1.67 15.90 -13.41
N VAL A 34 0.88 14.90 -13.04
CA VAL A 34 1.32 13.77 -12.21
C VAL A 34 1.41 12.55 -13.12
N LEU A 35 2.61 11.97 -13.23
CA LEU A 35 2.90 10.81 -14.06
C LEU A 35 3.34 9.63 -13.18
N CYS A 36 3.18 8.42 -13.69
CA CYS A 36 3.77 7.25 -13.05
C CYS A 36 5.25 7.12 -13.45
N SER A 37 6.11 6.74 -12.50
CA SER A 37 7.52 6.46 -12.80
C SER A 37 7.75 5.27 -13.73
N CYS A 38 6.70 4.50 -14.08
CA CYS A 38 6.77 3.42 -15.06
C CYS A 38 6.84 3.89 -16.51
N GLY A 39 6.65 5.19 -16.77
CA GLY A 39 6.74 5.79 -18.10
C GLY A 39 5.53 5.57 -19.00
N ARG A 40 4.54 4.74 -18.60
CA ARG A 40 3.30 4.55 -19.36
C ARG A 40 2.38 5.75 -19.21
N LEU A 41 1.98 6.35 -20.33
CA LEU A 41 1.06 7.49 -20.38
C LEU A 41 -0.37 7.12 -19.95
N ASP A 42 -0.76 5.87 -20.19
CA ASP A 42 -2.06 5.28 -19.89
C ASP A 42 -2.04 4.40 -18.62
N CYS A 43 -1.08 4.62 -17.72
CA CYS A 43 -0.97 3.86 -16.49
C CYS A 43 -2.27 3.94 -15.68
N THR A 44 -2.96 2.80 -15.54
CA THR A 44 -4.24 2.71 -14.83
C THR A 44 -4.11 2.73 -13.31
N ARG A 45 -2.88 2.55 -12.79
CA ARG A 45 -2.58 2.55 -11.35
C ARG A 45 -1.33 3.38 -11.03
N PRO A 46 -1.32 4.71 -11.31
CA PRO A 46 -0.11 5.51 -11.12
C PRO A 46 0.45 5.37 -9.70
N GLY A 47 1.71 4.96 -9.61
CA GLY A 47 2.42 4.76 -8.34
C GLY A 47 1.92 3.60 -7.46
N ALA A 48 0.94 2.82 -7.92
CA ALA A 48 0.28 1.77 -7.14
C ALA A 48 0.45 0.37 -7.77
N HIS A 49 1.63 0.12 -8.35
CA HIS A 49 2.03 -1.18 -8.89
C HIS A 49 3.52 -1.46 -8.67
N PRO A 50 3.95 -2.74 -8.64
CA PRO A 50 5.33 -3.11 -8.37
C PRO A 50 6.33 -2.55 -9.38
N LEU A 51 7.53 -2.23 -8.89
CA LEU A 51 8.65 -1.73 -9.70
C LEU A 51 9.27 -2.83 -10.58
N SER A 52 9.21 -4.07 -10.10
CA SER A 52 9.81 -5.27 -10.72
C SER A 52 8.72 -6.31 -11.02
N SER A 53 8.88 -7.07 -12.10
CA SER A 53 8.03 -8.25 -12.36
C SER A 53 8.28 -9.36 -11.34
N ASP A 54 9.49 -9.39 -10.75
CA ASP A 54 9.91 -10.37 -9.75
C ASP A 54 9.56 -9.94 -8.32
N TRP A 55 8.64 -8.97 -8.17
CA TRP A 55 8.24 -8.41 -6.89
C TRP A 55 7.84 -9.46 -5.85
N ALA A 56 7.28 -10.60 -6.28
CA ALA A 56 6.86 -11.66 -5.38
C ALA A 56 8.04 -12.33 -4.67
N VAL A 57 9.20 -12.37 -5.32
CA VAL A 57 10.47 -12.87 -4.76
C VAL A 57 11.17 -11.78 -3.96
N GLU A 58 11.06 -10.52 -4.39
CA GLU A 58 11.66 -9.37 -3.69
C GLU A 58 10.91 -9.00 -2.40
N ALA A 59 9.61 -9.34 -2.32
CA ALA A 59 8.76 -9.03 -1.19
C ALA A 59 9.30 -9.63 0.12
N THR A 60 9.51 -8.79 1.12
CA THR A 60 10.25 -9.17 2.33
C THR A 60 9.63 -8.61 3.60
N THR A 61 9.84 -9.30 4.72
CA THR A 61 9.62 -8.81 6.09
C THR A 61 10.93 -8.44 6.79
N SER A 62 12.09 -8.63 6.13
CA SER A 62 13.39 -8.31 6.73
C SER A 62 13.68 -6.82 6.60
N GLY A 63 13.76 -6.09 7.70
CA GLY A 63 14.09 -4.67 7.65
C GLY A 63 15.48 -4.36 7.10
N VAL A 64 16.44 -5.30 7.16
CA VAL A 64 17.74 -5.16 6.48
C VAL A 64 17.54 -5.13 4.97
N ARG A 65 16.73 -6.06 4.44
CA ARG A 65 16.40 -6.12 3.01
C ARG A 65 15.58 -4.91 2.58
N VAL A 66 14.65 -4.42 3.41
CA VAL A 66 13.90 -3.17 3.16
C VAL A 66 14.84 -1.99 3.01
N ARG A 67 15.81 -1.79 3.93
CA ARG A 67 16.80 -0.71 3.84
C ARG A 67 17.63 -0.81 2.56
N GLN A 68 18.02 -2.01 2.15
CA GLN A 68 18.75 -2.22 0.89
C GLN A 68 17.90 -1.81 -0.32
N LEU A 69 16.64 -2.27 -0.38
CA LEU A 69 15.72 -1.99 -1.49
C LEU A 69 15.42 -0.50 -1.64
N TRP A 70 15.13 0.20 -0.54
CA TRP A 70 14.90 1.65 -0.55
C TRP A 70 16.20 2.47 -0.62
N GLY A 71 17.35 1.88 -0.31
CA GLY A 71 18.65 2.48 -0.64
C GLY A 71 18.87 2.55 -2.15
N ALA A 72 18.48 1.49 -2.87
CA ALA A 72 18.56 1.44 -4.33
C ALA A 72 17.44 2.23 -5.03
N HIS A 73 16.25 2.27 -4.44
CA HIS A 73 15.07 2.95 -4.98
C HIS A 73 14.42 3.89 -3.96
N PRO A 74 15.04 5.04 -3.66
CA PRO A 74 14.61 5.83 -2.52
C PRO A 74 13.25 6.51 -2.65
N ASP A 75 12.80 6.71 -3.88
CA ASP A 75 11.49 7.29 -4.18
C ASP A 75 10.40 6.22 -4.36
N ALA A 76 10.74 4.93 -4.25
CA ALA A 76 9.77 3.86 -4.43
C ALA A 76 8.60 3.97 -3.46
N SER A 77 7.39 3.78 -3.99
CA SER A 77 6.21 3.59 -3.14
C SER A 77 6.30 2.21 -2.46
N ILE A 78 5.45 2.00 -1.46
CA ILE A 78 5.38 0.72 -0.76
C ILE A 78 4.24 -0.11 -1.36
N ILE A 79 4.56 -1.29 -1.86
CA ILE A 79 3.57 -2.30 -2.22
C ILE A 79 3.44 -3.29 -1.07
N LEU A 80 2.20 -3.51 -0.63
CA LEU A 80 1.84 -4.49 0.38
C LEU A 80 1.04 -5.61 -0.30
N PRO A 81 1.62 -6.81 -0.51
CA PRO A 81 0.91 -7.93 -1.13
C PRO A 81 -0.22 -8.46 -0.24
N ALA A 82 -1.47 -8.16 -0.62
CA ALA A 82 -2.67 -8.75 -0.02
C ALA A 82 -2.84 -10.22 -0.41
N GLY A 83 -3.75 -10.95 0.26
CA GLY A 83 -3.97 -12.38 0.05
C GLY A 83 -2.95 -13.28 0.74
N ARG A 84 -2.12 -12.69 1.63
CA ARG A 84 -1.06 -13.38 2.36
C ARG A 84 -1.21 -13.15 3.86
N MET A 85 -0.51 -12.16 4.42
CA MET A 85 -0.59 -11.84 5.85
C MET A 85 -1.83 -11.03 6.22
N PHE A 86 -2.49 -10.44 5.23
CA PHE A 86 -3.72 -9.67 5.37
C PHE A 86 -4.50 -9.72 4.05
N ASP A 87 -5.79 -9.42 4.14
CA ASP A 87 -6.65 -9.14 3.00
C ASP A 87 -7.10 -7.68 3.03
N VAL A 88 -7.57 -7.19 1.88
CA VAL A 88 -8.08 -5.83 1.74
C VAL A 88 -9.49 -5.86 1.19
N ILE A 89 -10.42 -5.25 1.93
CA ILE A 89 -11.75 -4.94 1.43
C ILE A 89 -11.70 -3.54 0.83
N ASP A 90 -11.75 -3.47 -0.50
CA ASP A 90 -11.70 -2.22 -1.26
C ASP A 90 -13.12 -1.79 -1.67
N VAL A 91 -13.59 -0.66 -1.15
CA VAL A 91 -14.95 -0.14 -1.36
C VAL A 91 -14.95 1.32 -1.81
N PRO A 92 -16.00 1.77 -2.52
CA PRO A 92 -16.21 3.20 -2.77
C PRO A 92 -16.22 4.01 -1.47
N GLU A 93 -15.69 5.24 -1.52
CA GLU A 93 -15.52 6.12 -0.36
C GLU A 93 -16.79 6.25 0.48
N LEU A 94 -17.94 6.53 -0.13
CA LEU A 94 -19.21 6.67 0.59
C LEU A 94 -19.59 5.41 1.37
N ALA A 95 -19.49 4.24 0.74
CA ALA A 95 -19.79 2.96 1.38
C ALA A 95 -18.82 2.68 2.54
N GLY A 96 -17.53 3.00 2.37
CA GLY A 96 -16.55 2.86 3.43
C GLY A 96 -16.80 3.81 4.61
N CYS A 97 -17.16 5.07 4.38
CA CYS A 97 -17.49 6.01 5.45
C CYS A 97 -18.71 5.54 6.27
N LEU A 98 -19.73 5.02 5.59
CA LEU A 98 -20.90 4.42 6.26
C LEU A 98 -20.52 3.17 7.08
N ALA A 99 -19.63 2.32 6.55
CA ALA A 99 -19.13 1.16 7.25
C ALA A 99 -18.32 1.55 8.51
N LEU A 100 -17.42 2.54 8.40
CA LEU A 100 -16.67 3.10 9.53
C LEU A 100 -17.62 3.59 10.64
N ALA A 101 -18.56 4.47 10.30
CA ALA A 101 -19.52 5.01 11.27
C ALA A 101 -20.40 3.92 11.92
N ARG A 102 -20.64 2.80 11.22
CA ARG A 102 -21.35 1.65 11.81
C ARG A 102 -20.46 0.85 12.76
N LEU A 103 -19.24 0.55 12.37
CA LEU A 103 -18.28 -0.22 13.17
C LEU A 103 -17.90 0.53 14.46
N GLU A 104 -17.73 1.85 14.38
CA GLU A 104 -17.48 2.72 15.54
C GLU A 104 -18.64 2.67 16.53
N ARG A 105 -19.90 2.82 16.06
CA ARG A 105 -21.09 2.70 16.92
C ARG A 105 -21.24 1.31 17.56
N GLN A 106 -20.67 0.27 16.95
CA GLN A 106 -20.68 -1.09 17.50
C GLN A 106 -19.52 -1.35 18.45
N GLY A 107 -18.63 -0.37 18.70
CA GLY A 107 -17.46 -0.54 19.56
C GLY A 107 -16.46 -1.56 19.03
N LYS A 108 -16.46 -1.83 17.71
CA LYS A 108 -15.50 -2.76 17.10
C LYS A 108 -14.15 -2.08 16.96
N GLN A 109 -13.08 -2.78 17.36
CA GLN A 109 -11.73 -2.34 17.03
C GLN A 109 -11.55 -2.36 15.51
N LEU A 110 -11.27 -1.19 14.96
CA LEU A 110 -10.98 -1.03 13.54
C LEU A 110 -9.52 -1.40 13.29
N GLY A 111 -9.32 -2.24 12.27
CA GLY A 111 -8.01 -2.39 11.65
C GLY A 111 -7.61 -1.11 10.90
N PRO A 112 -6.40 -1.07 10.33
CA PRO A 112 -5.98 0.04 9.47
C PRO A 112 -6.97 0.26 8.32
N VAL A 113 -7.29 1.52 8.04
CA VAL A 113 -8.10 1.93 6.88
C VAL A 113 -7.33 2.97 6.10
N LEU A 114 -7.23 2.79 4.79
CA LEU A 114 -6.48 3.65 3.88
C LEU A 114 -7.43 4.31 2.88
N SER A 115 -7.29 5.63 2.71
CA SER A 115 -7.96 6.37 1.64
C SER A 115 -7.07 6.47 0.42
N THR A 116 -7.64 6.17 -0.74
CA THR A 116 -6.93 6.19 -2.02
C THR A 116 -7.30 7.45 -2.83
N PRO A 117 -6.41 7.95 -3.71
CA PRO A 117 -6.74 9.07 -4.59
C PRO A 117 -7.95 8.82 -5.51
N GLY A 118 -8.31 7.55 -5.74
CA GLY A 118 -9.44 7.14 -6.57
C GLY A 118 -10.80 7.18 -5.86
N ARG A 119 -10.92 7.84 -4.71
CA ARG A 119 -12.14 7.90 -3.88
C ARG A 119 -12.63 6.53 -3.44
N ARG A 120 -11.69 5.74 -2.92
CA ARG A 120 -11.94 4.42 -2.37
C ARG A 120 -11.31 4.29 -0.99
N LEU A 121 -11.97 3.53 -0.12
CA LEU A 121 -11.45 3.16 1.19
C LEU A 121 -11.08 1.68 1.18
N GLN A 122 -9.90 1.40 1.73
CA GLN A 122 -9.32 0.06 1.83
C GLN A 122 -9.25 -0.34 3.30
N PHE A 123 -10.00 -1.36 3.69
CA PHE A 123 -10.00 -1.91 5.04
C PHE A 123 -9.07 -3.12 5.10
N PHE A 124 -8.07 -3.07 5.98
CA PHE A 124 -7.14 -4.17 6.19
C PHE A 124 -7.72 -5.14 7.20
N VAL A 125 -7.83 -6.40 6.80
CA VAL A 125 -8.46 -7.47 7.59
C VAL A 125 -7.53 -8.68 7.69
N LEU A 126 -7.78 -9.56 8.66
CA LEU A 126 -7.08 -10.84 8.75
C LEU A 126 -7.32 -11.68 7.48
N PRO A 127 -6.34 -12.49 7.06
CA PRO A 127 -6.45 -13.29 5.84
C PRO A 127 -7.59 -14.32 5.95
N GLY A 128 -8.21 -14.64 4.82
CA GLY A 128 -9.32 -15.59 4.75
C GLY A 128 -10.70 -14.95 4.90
N MET A 129 -10.78 -13.62 4.94
CA MET A 129 -12.04 -12.85 4.90
C MET A 129 -12.52 -12.62 3.46
N GLN A 130 -12.35 -13.63 2.58
CA GLN A 130 -12.88 -13.58 1.22
C GLN A 130 -14.40 -13.74 1.27
N LYS A 131 -15.11 -12.93 0.48
CA LYS A 131 -16.56 -13.06 0.29
C LYS A 131 -16.85 -14.48 -0.21
N GLN A 132 -17.76 -15.19 0.48
CA GLN A 132 -18.51 -16.29 -0.13
C GLN A 132 -19.38 -15.75 -1.28
#